data_AF-A0A6M8EEB7-F1
#
_entry.id   AF-A0A6M8EEB7-F1
#
_cell.length_a   1.000
_cell.length_b   1.000
_cell.length_c   1.000
_cell.angle_alpha   90.00
_cell.angle_beta   90.00
_cell.angle_gamma   90.00
#
_symmetry.space_group_name_H-M   'P 1'
#
loop_
_entity.id
_entity.type
_entity.pdbx_description
1 polymer ?
#
loop_
_entity_poly.entity_id
_entity_poly.type
_entity_poly.pdbx_seq_one_letter_code
_entity_poly.pdbx_strand_id
1 'polypeptide(L)' 'MKNKTKIPFDPNNFDTSITVKELTNKFTHLLDLDYKKISLANEIIPLNYEIISKDYVDFTSSKIEDYFHFEVDAVI' A
#
# COMPACT_ATOMS: atom_id res chain seq x y z
N MET A 1 24.68 1.20 23.23
CA MET A 1 23.39 0.66 23.71
C MET A 1 22.36 0.95 22.63
N LYS A 2 21.69 -0.07 22.09
CA LYS A 2 20.70 0.08 21.00
C LYS A 2 19.40 0.63 21.59
N ASN A 3 19.06 1.89 21.31
CA ASN A 3 17.77 2.47 21.67
C ASN A 3 16.68 1.79 20.85
N LYS A 4 16.01 0.80 21.44
CA LYS A 4 14.74 0.29 20.93
C LYS A 4 13.67 1.30 21.33
N THR A 5 13.33 2.22 20.42
CA THR A 5 12.12 3.05 20.52
C THR A 5 10.91 2.11 20.46
N LYS A 6 10.51 1.62 21.62
CA LYS A 6 9.30 0.83 21.80
C LYS A 6 8.14 1.81 21.78
N ILE A 7 7.58 2.03 20.60
CA ILE A 7 6.37 2.84 20.42
C ILE A 7 5.28 2.21 21.30
N PRO A 8 4.63 2.94 22.22
CA PRO A 8 3.54 2.40 23.01
C PRO A 8 2.40 1.96 22.09
N PHE A 9 1.80 0.81 22.39
CA PHE A 9 0.62 0.32 21.69
C PHE A 9 -0.53 1.29 21.94
N ASP A 10 -1.00 1.97 20.88
CA ASP A 10 -2.14 2.89 20.94
C ASP A 10 -3.37 2.20 20.34
N PRO A 11 -4.38 1.84 21.16
CA PRO A 11 -5.59 1.18 20.70
C PRO A 11 -6.49 2.06 19.83
N ASN A 12 -6.19 3.37 19.70
CA ASN A 12 -6.87 4.26 18.75
C ASN A 12 -6.15 4.33 17.40
N ASN A 13 -4.94 3.76 17.29
CA ASN A 13 -4.19 3.71 16.04
C ASN A 13 -4.61 2.46 15.22
N PHE A 14 -5.91 2.30 15.07
CA PHE A 14 -6.57 1.30 14.23
C PHE A 14 -6.72 1.80 12.77
N ASP A 15 -6.41 3.08 12.51
CA ASP A 15 -6.29 3.68 11.17
C ASP A 15 -4.98 3.25 10.51
N THR A 16 -4.81 1.96 10.22
CA THR A 16 -3.68 1.45 9.42
C THR A 16 -3.94 1.51 7.93
N SER A 17 -4.95 2.27 7.48
CA SER A 17 -5.07 2.64 6.09
C SER A 17 -3.92 3.58 5.74
N ILE A 18 -3.04 3.12 4.86
CA ILE A 18 -1.94 3.90 4.30
C ILE A 18 -2.25 4.21 2.85
N THR A 19 -1.56 5.18 2.27
CA THR A 19 -1.69 5.41 0.82
C THR A 19 -0.82 4.43 0.03
N VAL A 20 -1.17 4.17 -1.22
CA VAL A 20 -0.29 3.43 -2.16
C VAL A 20 1.08 4.09 -2.23
N LYS A 21 1.17 5.42 -2.12
CA LYS A 21 2.44 6.14 -2.03
C LYS A 21 3.29 5.72 -0.84
N GLU A 22 2.68 5.53 0.32
CA GLU A 22 3.39 5.02 1.49
C GLU A 22 3.74 3.54 1.35
N LEU A 23 2.88 2.77 0.69
CA LEU A 23 3.15 1.39 0.34
C LEU A 23 4.38 1.26 -0.57
N THR A 24 4.51 2.10 -1.60
CA THR A 24 5.69 2.09 -2.50
C THR A 24 6.98 2.51 -1.81
N ASN A 25 6.90 3.39 -0.80
CA ASN A 25 8.07 3.70 0.02
C ASN A 25 8.56 2.49 0.83
N LYS A 26 7.66 1.59 1.24
CA LYS A 26 8.01 0.32 1.91
C LYS A 26 8.44 -0.75 0.90
N PHE A 27 7.80 -0.75 -0.26
CA PHE A 27 7.92 -1.76 -1.31
C PHE A 27 8.26 -1.10 -2.64
N THR A 28 9.54 -0.74 -2.80
CA THR A 28 10.01 -0.04 -4.00
C THR A 28 9.85 -0.84 -5.28
N HIS A 29 9.76 -2.17 -5.20
CA HIS A 29 9.52 -3.02 -6.37
C HIS A 29 8.21 -2.69 -7.09
N LEU A 30 7.21 -2.15 -6.37
CA LEU A 30 5.95 -1.69 -6.95
C LEU A 30 6.16 -0.49 -7.90
N LEU A 31 7.27 0.25 -7.80
CA LEU A 31 7.58 1.36 -8.72
C LEU A 31 8.01 0.88 -10.12
N ASP A 32 8.53 -0.34 -10.22
CA ASP A 32 9.08 -0.92 -11.46
C ASP A 32 8.06 -1.76 -12.24
N LEU A 33 6.83 -1.92 -11.74
CA LEU A 33 5.78 -2.74 -12.36
C LEU A 33 4.96 -1.95 -13.39
N ASP A 34 4.51 -2.65 -14.44
CA ASP A 34 3.59 -2.10 -15.46
C ASP A 34 2.14 -2.47 -15.12
N TYR A 35 1.42 -1.52 -14.56
CA TYR A 35 0.06 -1.70 -14.08
C TYR A 35 -1.00 -1.79 -15.17
N LYS A 36 -0.62 -1.64 -16.46
CA LYS A 36 -1.49 -2.03 -17.59
C LYS A 36 -1.54 -3.54 -17.80
N LYS A 37 -0.56 -4.28 -17.28
CA LYS A 37 -0.44 -5.73 -17.44
C LYS A 37 -0.65 -6.46 -16.12
N ILE A 38 -0.33 -5.81 -15.01
CA ILE A 38 -0.37 -6.36 -13.66
C ILE A 38 -1.40 -5.59 -12.84
N SER A 39 -2.19 -6.30 -12.04
CA SER A 39 -3.15 -5.70 -11.11
C SER A 39 -2.42 -5.28 -9.83
N LEU A 40 -2.52 -4.00 -9.43
CA LEU A 40 -1.93 -3.55 -8.17
C LEU A 40 -2.54 -4.29 -7.00
N ALA A 41 -3.87 -4.49 -6.99
CA ALA A 41 -4.56 -5.26 -5.96
C ALA A 41 -3.93 -6.66 -5.76
N ASN A 42 -3.68 -7.38 -6.86
CA ASN A 42 -3.05 -8.71 -6.78
C ASN A 42 -1.61 -8.69 -6.26
N GLU A 43 -0.85 -7.63 -6.51
CA GLU A 43 0.53 -7.50 -6.03
C GLU A 43 0.59 -7.15 -4.55
N ILE A 44 -0.40 -6.44 -4.03
CA ILE A 44 -0.41 -6.00 -2.63
C ILE A 44 -1.07 -7.01 -1.68
N ILE A 45 -1.95 -7.89 -2.19
CA ILE A 45 -2.52 -9.03 -1.43
C ILE A 45 -1.42 -9.88 -0.75
N PRO A 46 -0.38 -10.38 -1.44
CA PRO A 46 0.69 -11.16 -0.80
C PRO A 46 1.55 -10.33 0.17
N LEU A 47 1.47 -9.00 0.10
CA LEU A 47 2.07 -8.08 1.07
C LEU A 47 1.17 -7.87 2.29
N ASN A 48 0.02 -8.55 2.36
CA ASN A 48 -1.03 -8.37 3.37
C ASN A 48 -1.65 -6.97 3.32
N TYR A 49 -1.88 -6.44 2.12
CA TYR A 49 -2.56 -5.18 1.89
C TYR A 49 -3.72 -5.36 0.89
N GLU A 50 -4.77 -4.57 1.05
CA GLU A 50 -5.92 -4.54 0.15
C GLU A 50 -6.26 -3.08 -0.21
N ILE A 51 -6.68 -2.84 -1.45
CA ILE A 51 -7.12 -1.51 -1.87
C ILE A 51 -8.54 -1.28 -1.38
N ILE A 52 -8.73 -0.25 -0.55
CA ILE A 52 -10.04 0.11 0.01
C ILE A 52 -10.76 1.21 -0.78
N SER A 53 -10.05 1.89 -1.67
CA SER A 53 -10.64 2.92 -2.52
C SER A 53 -11.58 2.32 -3.55
N LYS A 54 -12.86 2.68 -3.48
CA LYS A 54 -13.92 2.20 -4.41
C LYS A 54 -13.72 2.65 -5.84
N ASP A 55 -13.02 3.76 -6.04
CA ASP A 55 -12.70 4.33 -7.35
C ASP A 55 -11.48 3.66 -7.99
N TYR A 56 -10.86 2.69 -7.31
CA TYR A 56 -9.76 1.92 -7.87
C TYR A 56 -10.23 1.06 -9.04
N VAL A 57 -9.48 1.13 -10.14
CA VAL A 57 -9.71 0.30 -11.32
C VAL A 57 -8.38 -0.26 -11.81
N ASP A 58 -8.31 -1.59 -11.89
CA ASP A 58 -7.16 -2.30 -12.45
C ASP A 58 -6.92 -1.94 -13.92
N PHE A 59 -5.66 -2.07 -14.36
CA PHE A 59 -5.26 -1.94 -15.76
C PHE A 59 -5.52 -0.56 -16.41
N THR A 60 -5.79 0.46 -15.59
CA THR A 60 -6.09 1.82 -16.09
C THR A 60 -4.85 2.66 -16.32
N SER A 61 -3.83 2.50 -15.49
CA SER A 61 -2.59 3.29 -15.57
C SER A 61 -1.39 2.36 -15.70
N SER A 62 -0.35 2.78 -16.43
CA SER A 62 0.90 2.00 -16.52
C SER A 62 1.79 2.19 -15.30
N LYS A 63 1.65 3.32 -14.61
CA LYS A 63 2.51 3.71 -13.50
C LYS A 63 1.75 3.66 -12.19
N ILE A 64 2.46 3.29 -11.12
CA ILE A 64 1.91 3.34 -9.76
C ILE A 64 1.65 4.76 -9.26
N GLU A 65 2.32 5.77 -9.83
CA GLU A 65 2.16 7.18 -9.46
C GLU A 65 0.70 7.63 -9.58
N ASP A 66 -0.01 7.15 -10.60
CA ASP A 66 -1.43 7.43 -10.81
C ASP A 66 -2.29 6.81 -9.70
N TYR A 67 -1.80 5.78 -9.02
CA TYR A 67 -2.48 5.11 -7.91
C TYR A 67 -2.08 5.64 -6.53
N PHE A 68 -1.13 6.57 -6.42
CA PHE A 68 -0.59 7.08 -5.14
C PHE A 68 -1.62 7.71 -4.21
N HIS A 69 -2.73 8.19 -4.76
CA HIS A 69 -3.82 8.81 -4.00
C HIS A 69 -4.80 7.79 -3.43
N PHE A 70 -4.75 6.53 -3.87
CA PHE A 70 -5.61 5.48 -3.34
C PHE A 70 -5.10 5.03 -1.97
N GLU A 71 -6.07 4.66 -1.15
CA GLU A 71 -5.87 4.12 0.18
C GLU A 71 -5.87 2.60 0.13
N VAL A 72 -4.96 2.02 0.89
CA VAL A 72 -4.82 0.58 1.09
C VAL A 72 -4.86 0.30 2.57
N ASP A 73 -5.50 -0.78 2.96
CA ASP A 73 -5.56 -1.24 4.34
C ASP A 73 -4.72 -2.50 4.53
N ALA A 74 -4.18 -2.68 5.73
CA ALA A 74 -3.41 -3.86 6.07
C ALA A 74 -4.36 -4.98 6.52
N VAL A 75 -4.30 -6.12 5.84
CA VAL A 75 -5.13 -7.29 6.14
C VAL A 75 -4.34 -8.22 7.08
N ILE A 76 -4.82 -8.42 8.32
CA ILE A 76 -4.13 -9.21 9.37
C ILE A 76 -4.57 -10.67 9.35
#